data_AF-A0A0M9VVA5-F1
#
_entry.id   AF-A0A0M9VVA5-F1
#
_cell.length_a   1.000
_cell.length_b   1.000
_cell.length_c   1.000
_cell.angle_alpha   90.00
_cell.angle_beta   90.00
_cell.angle_gamma   90.00
#
_symmetry.space_group_name_H-M   'P 1'
#
loop_
_entity.id
_entity.type
_entity.pdbx_description
1 polymer ?
#
loop_
_entity_poly.entity_id
_entity_poly.type
_entity_poly.pdbx_seq_one_letter_code
_entity_poly.pdbx_strand_id
1 'polypeptide(L)'
;MASDNSDNGLRNIIYTTVKVPEGASPSLVFDFADRNEISSLRAVIVLLLFLAPGGNFKMKAQIAIHLWQWERLKAFAHGSKTPDTDLVTTYLVRGCTQEPLTEWPMEFLDYGDGKVTNDVYGSFFYYLENMFCEFQVQLRRLAVKMTVYDAACFASVEAIKRTLHGKEYDRIEVGTLWDVEPQSTLAKYARFLRHEEDNRYATLLAATRQSVTQKIASSQKLFDEEKAKMYRPAHPVLDKYAPPVGSEKITDWGTITRRYLGLLLWRPWDEFSDRFIHHKRHLQVTEREKEKEKKKGKEKGKEKENGEKLIWPSLVVAEREMGLKLKKRNTVCRQWPNLPPRTKDRTLTLRDFNRWVGFPRVVPVRWLEWRRTGDPLELRILMAGGKEEFDRVGGHGSPVSLSDEADETQDDAGPQEEEEQDKKKSHACPVFVALGTEEAQKDAGAPGGEQVKTKKKKKTKKKRKR
;
A
#
# COMPACT_ATOMS: atom_id res chain seq x y z
N MET A 1 -3.27 -3.81 -16.63
CA MET A 1 -3.06 -3.61 -15.19
C MET A 1 -4.30 -2.94 -14.62
N ALA A 2 -5.11 -3.65 -13.86
CA ALA A 2 -6.18 -3.03 -13.06
C ALA A 2 -5.66 -2.81 -11.63
N SER A 3 -6.12 -1.78 -10.90
CA SER A 3 -5.82 -1.53 -9.48
C SER A 3 -7.06 -1.01 -8.74
N ASP A 4 -7.46 -1.72 -7.67
CA ASP A 4 -8.63 -1.40 -6.82
C ASP A 4 -8.16 -1.29 -5.36
N ASN A 5 -7.85 -0.06 -4.90
CA ASN A 5 -7.97 0.43 -3.52
C ASN A 5 -7.26 1.77 -3.25
N SER A 6 -7.98 2.60 -2.50
CA SER A 6 -7.66 3.92 -1.90
C SER A 6 -6.20 4.34 -1.76
N ASP A 7 -5.90 5.54 -2.27
CA ASP A 7 -4.69 6.38 -2.11
C ASP A 7 -3.34 5.83 -2.61
N ASN A 8 -3.22 4.52 -2.88
CA ASN A 8 -1.96 3.90 -3.29
C ASN A 8 -1.91 3.41 -4.75
N GLY A 9 -3.04 3.38 -5.46
CA GLY A 9 -3.11 2.83 -6.82
C GLY A 9 -2.10 3.44 -7.79
N LEU A 10 -2.04 4.78 -7.89
CA LEU A 10 -1.07 5.44 -8.76
C LEU A 10 0.38 5.23 -8.29
N ARG A 11 0.64 5.14 -6.99
CA ARG A 11 2.00 4.91 -6.47
C ARG A 11 2.51 3.53 -6.86
N ASN A 12 1.67 2.53 -6.66
CA ASN A 12 2.00 1.18 -7.05
C ASN A 12 2.21 1.14 -8.56
N ILE A 13 1.36 1.77 -9.36
CA ILE A 13 1.56 1.91 -10.81
C ILE A 13 2.92 2.52 -11.16
N ILE A 14 3.31 3.63 -10.52
CA ILE A 14 4.62 4.26 -10.74
C ILE A 14 5.74 3.27 -10.39
N TYR A 15 5.72 2.74 -9.17
CA TYR A 15 6.75 1.83 -8.66
C TYR A 15 6.89 0.59 -9.53
N THR A 16 5.77 -0.01 -9.88
CA THR A 16 5.69 -1.24 -10.64
C THR A 16 6.13 -1.05 -12.08
N THR A 17 5.78 0.07 -12.72
CA THR A 17 6.16 0.41 -14.09
C THR A 17 7.66 0.70 -14.20
N VAL A 18 8.24 1.39 -13.22
CA VAL A 18 9.69 1.62 -13.15
C VAL A 18 10.47 0.30 -13.08
N LYS A 19 9.89 -0.75 -12.48
CA LYS A 19 10.49 -2.08 -12.38
C LYS A 19 10.17 -3.02 -13.55
N VAL A 20 9.48 -2.54 -14.59
CA VAL A 20 9.21 -3.35 -15.78
C VAL A 20 10.52 -3.58 -16.54
N PRO A 21 10.90 -4.84 -16.85
CA PRO A 21 12.10 -5.12 -17.61
C PRO A 21 11.95 -4.65 -19.07
N GLU A 22 13.05 -4.29 -19.72
CA GLU A 22 13.04 -3.72 -21.08
C GLU A 22 12.46 -4.64 -22.17
N GLY A 23 12.29 -5.94 -21.88
CA GLY A 23 11.67 -6.92 -22.78
C GLY A 23 10.20 -7.23 -22.51
N ALA A 24 9.53 -6.51 -21.61
CA ALA A 24 8.09 -6.67 -21.39
C ALA A 24 7.28 -6.02 -22.53
N SER A 25 5.99 -6.38 -22.63
CA SER A 25 5.08 -5.85 -23.65
C SER A 25 5.09 -4.32 -23.70
N PRO A 26 5.03 -3.72 -24.92
CA PRO A 26 5.09 -2.28 -25.09
C PRO A 26 3.79 -1.57 -24.70
N SER A 27 2.77 -2.26 -24.20
CA SER A 27 1.49 -1.64 -23.85
C SER A 27 1.23 -1.64 -22.36
N LEU A 28 0.74 -0.52 -21.86
CA LEU A 28 0.43 -0.30 -20.46
C LEU A 28 -1.02 0.14 -20.31
N VAL A 29 -1.86 -0.79 -19.89
CA VAL A 29 -3.29 -0.53 -19.66
C VAL A 29 -3.51 -0.34 -18.16
N PHE A 30 -4.13 0.76 -17.75
CA PHE A 30 -4.50 1.04 -16.36
C PHE A 30 -5.98 1.28 -16.20
N ASP A 31 -6.59 0.52 -15.30
CA ASP A 31 -7.96 0.72 -14.85
C ASP A 31 -7.93 1.25 -13.41
N PHE A 32 -8.35 2.50 -13.22
CA PHE A 32 -8.38 3.18 -11.92
C PHE A 32 -9.79 3.21 -11.35
N ALA A 33 -9.96 2.70 -10.14
CA ALA A 33 -11.15 2.89 -9.34
C ALA A 33 -10.73 3.30 -7.93
N ASP A 34 -10.75 4.61 -7.63
CA ASP A 34 -10.58 5.11 -6.26
C ASP A 34 -11.93 5.59 -5.74
N ARG A 35 -12.25 5.22 -4.49
CA ARG A 35 -13.45 5.68 -3.78
C ARG A 35 -13.39 7.17 -3.47
N ASN A 36 -12.18 7.74 -3.44
CA ASN A 36 -11.97 9.15 -3.21
C ASN A 36 -11.79 9.87 -4.56
N GLU A 37 -12.79 10.64 -4.96
CA GLU A 37 -12.80 11.44 -6.20
C GLU A 37 -11.60 12.38 -6.28
N ILE A 38 -11.18 13.00 -5.17
CA ILE A 38 -10.03 13.90 -5.12
C ILE A 38 -8.74 13.12 -5.40
N SER A 39 -8.60 11.93 -4.82
CA SER A 39 -7.43 11.06 -5.08
C SER A 39 -7.38 10.58 -6.52
N SER A 40 -8.54 10.21 -7.10
CA SER A 40 -8.68 9.89 -8.53
C SER A 40 -8.29 11.07 -9.41
N LEU A 41 -8.87 12.24 -9.18
CA LEU A 41 -8.58 13.45 -9.97
C LEU A 41 -7.10 13.82 -9.91
N ARG A 42 -6.50 13.79 -8.72
CA ARG A 42 -5.07 14.03 -8.55
C ARG A 42 -4.24 13.02 -9.33
N ALA A 43 -4.60 11.73 -9.26
CA ALA A 43 -3.89 10.71 -10.00
C ALA A 43 -3.94 10.95 -11.52
N VAL A 44 -5.12 11.34 -12.03
CA VAL A 44 -5.31 11.72 -13.43
C VAL A 44 -4.46 12.94 -13.78
N ILE A 45 -4.46 14.00 -12.98
CA ILE A 45 -3.65 15.22 -13.22
C ILE A 45 -2.16 14.88 -13.26
N VAL A 46 -1.66 14.07 -12.33
CA VAL A 46 -0.25 13.66 -12.29
C VAL A 46 0.11 12.82 -13.52
N LEU A 47 -0.77 11.91 -13.95
CA LEU A 47 -0.54 11.13 -15.16
C LEU A 47 -0.57 11.98 -16.42
N LEU A 48 -1.53 12.91 -16.55
CA LEU A 48 -1.58 13.88 -17.65
C LEU A 48 -0.31 14.73 -17.69
N LEU A 49 0.19 15.17 -16.53
CA LEU A 49 1.45 15.91 -16.42
C LEU A 49 2.64 15.09 -16.95
N PHE A 50 2.72 13.81 -16.61
CA PHE A 50 3.79 12.92 -17.07
C PHE A 50 3.67 12.55 -18.56
N LEU A 51 2.44 12.41 -19.07
CA LEU A 51 2.16 12.09 -20.47
C LEU A 51 2.25 13.31 -21.41
N ALA A 52 2.14 14.53 -20.87
CA ALA A 52 2.21 15.75 -21.67
C ALA A 52 3.52 15.78 -22.49
N PRO A 53 3.46 16.11 -23.80
CA PRO A 53 4.65 16.18 -24.63
C PRO A 53 5.59 17.30 -24.15
N GLY A 54 6.90 17.12 -24.38
CA GLY A 54 7.93 18.10 -24.01
C GLY A 54 8.13 18.29 -22.50
N GLY A 55 8.81 19.38 -22.14
CA GLY A 55 9.09 19.78 -20.75
C GLY A 55 10.24 19.02 -20.08
N ASN A 56 10.71 19.58 -18.95
CA ASN A 56 11.75 19.00 -18.13
C ASN A 56 11.13 17.94 -17.19
N PHE A 57 11.60 16.68 -17.28
CA PHE A 57 11.12 15.58 -16.43
C PHE A 57 11.25 15.84 -14.94
N LYS A 58 12.34 16.51 -14.54
CA LYS A 58 12.59 16.88 -13.16
C LYS A 58 11.54 17.87 -12.67
N MET A 59 11.25 18.90 -13.45
CA MET A 59 10.22 19.89 -13.12
C MET A 59 8.84 19.22 -12.95
N LYS A 60 8.46 18.33 -13.88
CA LYS A 60 7.21 17.57 -13.79
C LYS A 60 7.16 16.68 -12.55
N ALA A 61 8.27 16.01 -12.23
CA ALA A 61 8.38 15.19 -11.03
C ALA A 61 8.18 16.03 -9.76
N GLN A 62 8.81 17.19 -9.66
CA GLN A 62 8.65 18.10 -8.52
C GLN A 62 7.21 18.60 -8.37
N ILE A 63 6.58 19.02 -9.46
CA ILE A 63 5.15 19.42 -9.46
C ILE A 63 4.27 18.26 -8.98
N ALA A 64 4.51 17.04 -9.48
CA ALA A 64 3.76 15.87 -9.05
C ALA A 64 3.96 15.57 -7.55
N ILE A 65 5.17 15.72 -7.01
CA ILE A 65 5.44 15.58 -5.57
C ILE A 65 4.63 16.62 -4.78
N HIS A 66 4.65 17.88 -5.20
CA HIS A 66 3.90 18.95 -4.52
C HIS A 66 2.39 18.72 -4.57
N LEU A 67 1.84 18.35 -5.73
CA LEU A 67 0.42 17.99 -5.87
C LEU A 67 0.04 16.81 -4.97
N TRP A 68 0.96 15.86 -4.78
CA TRP A 68 0.75 14.74 -3.87
C TRP A 68 0.68 15.17 -2.41
N GLN A 69 1.53 16.11 -2.00
CA GLN A 69 1.60 16.61 -0.62
C GLN A 69 0.53 17.67 -0.29
N TRP A 70 -0.10 18.28 -1.29
CA TRP A 70 -0.98 19.44 -1.13
C TRP A 70 -2.16 19.22 -0.16
N GLU A 71 -2.88 18.10 -0.25
CA GLU A 71 -4.02 17.81 0.63
C GLU A 71 -3.60 17.60 2.10
N ARG A 72 -2.36 17.18 2.34
CA ARG A 72 -1.83 17.03 3.71
C ARG A 72 -1.56 18.37 4.36
N LEU A 73 -1.11 19.34 3.56
CA LEU A 73 -0.92 20.71 4.01
C LEU A 73 -2.24 21.38 4.38
N LYS A 74 -3.34 21.13 3.65
CA LYS A 74 -4.67 21.62 4.01
C LYS A 74 -5.18 21.03 5.32
N ALA A 75 -5.07 19.71 5.50
CA ALA A 75 -5.50 19.04 6.74
C ALA A 75 -4.72 19.56 7.97
N PHE A 76 -3.44 19.87 7.80
CA PHE A 76 -2.60 20.47 8.83
C PHE A 76 -2.93 21.96 9.08
N ALA A 77 -3.14 22.74 8.01
CA ALA A 77 -3.41 24.18 8.08
C ALA A 77 -4.80 24.51 8.64
N HIS A 78 -5.80 23.68 8.39
CA HIS A 78 -7.17 23.91 8.86
C HIS A 78 -7.39 23.51 10.32
N GLY A 79 -6.34 23.12 11.06
CA GLY A 79 -6.35 22.97 12.52
C GLY A 79 -7.64 22.34 13.03
N SER A 80 -7.93 21.10 12.64
CA SER A 80 -9.11 20.35 13.08
C SER A 80 -9.18 20.35 14.61
N LYS A 81 -9.95 21.29 15.16
CA LYS A 81 -10.18 21.52 16.58
C LYS A 81 -11.35 20.66 17.06
N THR A 82 -11.24 19.33 17.02
CA THR A 82 -12.04 18.45 17.90
C THR A 82 -11.39 17.07 18.00
N PRO A 83 -10.72 16.74 19.10
CA PRO A 83 -10.43 15.35 19.42
C PRO A 83 -11.67 14.75 20.08
N ASP A 84 -12.48 14.03 19.30
CA ASP A 84 -13.49 13.15 19.88
C ASP A 84 -12.77 11.94 20.50
N THR A 85 -12.80 11.84 21.82
CA THR A 85 -11.86 11.03 22.63
C THR A 85 -12.11 9.53 22.59
N ASP A 86 -13.23 9.05 22.04
CA ASP A 86 -13.56 7.61 21.98
C ASP A 86 -13.02 6.88 20.74
N LEU A 87 -12.16 7.55 19.97
CA LEU A 87 -11.74 7.12 18.65
C LEU A 87 -10.21 6.96 18.50
N VAL A 88 -9.50 6.79 19.63
CA VAL A 88 -8.02 6.66 19.63
C VAL A 88 -7.55 5.44 18.81
N THR A 89 -8.30 4.33 18.77
CA THR A 89 -7.93 3.16 17.94
C THR A 89 -8.23 3.31 16.45
N THR A 90 -9.21 4.13 16.07
CA THR A 90 -9.63 4.29 14.66
C THR A 90 -8.98 5.52 14.01
N TYR A 91 -8.65 6.56 14.78
CA TYR A 91 -8.04 7.80 14.27
C TYR A 91 -6.50 7.85 14.39
N LEU A 92 -5.87 7.03 15.24
CA LEU A 92 -4.43 6.77 15.12
C LEU A 92 -4.09 6.16 13.74
N VAL A 93 -5.06 5.54 13.06
CA VAL A 93 -4.93 5.06 11.69
C VAL A 93 -4.98 6.21 10.68
N ARG A 94 -5.75 7.28 10.89
CA ARG A 94 -5.82 8.40 9.91
C ARG A 94 -4.65 9.38 10.00
N GLY A 95 -4.09 9.63 11.19
CA GLY A 95 -2.90 10.49 11.33
C GLY A 95 -1.59 9.80 10.90
N CYS A 96 -1.40 8.53 11.26
CA CYS A 96 -0.20 7.78 10.85
C CYS A 96 -0.24 7.35 9.36
N THR A 97 -1.41 7.36 8.73
CA THR A 97 -1.54 7.23 7.25
C THR A 97 -1.22 8.55 6.52
N GLN A 98 -1.12 9.69 7.22
CA GLN A 98 -0.73 10.99 6.64
C GLN A 98 0.78 11.23 6.62
N GLU A 99 1.61 10.35 7.20
CA GLU A 99 3.07 10.46 7.03
C GLU A 99 3.46 10.11 5.58
N PRO A 100 4.07 11.05 4.82
CA PRO A 100 4.51 10.82 3.43
C PRO A 100 5.35 9.58 3.24
N LEU A 101 6.17 9.25 4.23
CA LEU A 101 7.08 8.13 4.17
C LEU A 101 6.37 6.77 4.20
N THR A 102 5.18 6.68 4.82
CA THR A 102 4.54 5.38 5.14
C THR A 102 3.97 4.62 3.95
N GLU A 103 3.88 5.28 2.81
CA GLU A 103 3.21 4.77 1.62
C GLU A 103 4.19 4.40 0.51
N TRP A 104 5.47 4.64 0.74
CA TRP A 104 6.53 4.30 -0.19
C TRP A 104 7.42 3.21 0.40
N PRO A 105 7.99 2.34 -0.46
CA PRO A 105 9.01 1.40 -0.04
C PRO A 105 10.14 2.12 0.69
N MET A 106 10.60 1.57 1.82
CA MET A 106 11.69 2.16 2.61
C MET A 106 13.06 2.12 1.92
N GLU A 107 13.11 1.70 0.67
CA GLU A 107 14.28 1.74 -0.21
C GLU A 107 14.87 3.15 -0.33
N PHE A 108 14.07 4.20 -0.17
CA PHE A 108 14.54 5.58 -0.15
C PHE A 108 15.51 5.89 1.00
N LEU A 109 15.51 5.08 2.07
CA LEU A 109 16.44 5.25 3.19
C LEU A 109 17.87 4.91 2.77
N ASP A 110 18.05 4.03 1.79
CA ASP A 110 19.35 3.67 1.20
C ASP A 110 19.69 4.56 -0.02
N TYR A 111 18.86 5.57 -0.34
CA TYR A 111 19.10 6.47 -1.47
C TYR A 111 20.23 7.45 -1.16
N GLY A 112 21.37 7.27 -1.84
CA GLY A 112 22.62 7.97 -1.55
C GLY A 112 22.76 9.37 -2.17
N ASP A 113 21.89 9.74 -3.09
CA ASP A 113 22.04 10.96 -3.90
C ASP A 113 21.44 12.23 -3.25
N GLY A 114 21.07 12.16 -1.98
CA GLY A 114 20.58 13.30 -1.22
C GLY A 114 21.70 14.28 -0.87
N LYS A 115 21.51 15.58 -1.16
CA LYS A 115 22.47 16.65 -0.78
C LYS A 115 22.68 16.77 0.74
N VAL A 116 21.72 16.31 1.53
CA VAL A 116 21.75 16.41 3.01
C VAL A 116 21.65 15.00 3.58
N THR A 117 22.77 14.49 4.10
CA THR A 117 22.90 13.11 4.56
C THR A 117 21.99 12.78 5.74
N ASN A 118 21.49 13.76 6.50
CA ASN A 118 20.66 13.57 7.69
C ASN A 118 19.20 13.98 7.52
N ASP A 119 18.81 14.51 6.35
CA ASP A 119 17.44 14.89 6.07
C ASP A 119 16.70 13.72 5.40
N VAL A 120 15.85 13.05 6.18
CA VAL A 120 15.05 11.92 5.69
C VAL A 120 14.04 12.37 4.64
N TYR A 121 13.43 13.55 4.81
CA TYR A 121 12.46 14.08 3.86
C TYR A 121 13.12 14.59 2.59
N GLY A 122 14.28 15.25 2.71
CA GLY A 122 15.10 15.62 1.55
C GLY A 122 15.55 14.39 0.77
N SER A 123 16.05 13.35 1.44
CA SER A 123 16.42 12.08 0.79
C SER A 123 15.23 11.44 0.09
N PHE A 124 14.07 11.45 0.74
CA PHE A 124 12.83 10.94 0.19
C PHE A 124 12.35 11.76 -1.02
N PHE A 125 12.46 13.08 -0.98
CA PHE A 125 12.13 13.96 -2.10
C PHE A 125 12.96 13.62 -3.34
N TYR A 126 14.29 13.51 -3.20
CA TYR A 126 15.16 13.16 -4.33
C TYR A 126 14.92 11.75 -4.84
N TYR A 127 14.60 10.81 -3.93
CA TYR A 127 14.20 9.46 -4.32
C TYR A 127 12.92 9.46 -5.17
N LEU A 128 11.87 10.18 -4.76
CA LEU A 128 10.64 10.31 -5.53
C LEU A 128 10.88 11.03 -6.85
N GLU A 129 11.68 12.09 -6.84
CA GLU A 129 12.02 12.86 -8.04
C GLU A 129 12.67 11.96 -9.09
N ASN A 130 13.66 11.16 -8.69
CA ASN A 130 14.32 10.21 -9.58
C ASN A 130 13.36 9.12 -10.06
N MET A 131 12.57 8.52 -9.15
CA MET A 131 11.59 7.50 -9.53
C MET A 131 10.55 8.03 -10.53
N PHE A 132 10.10 9.27 -10.36
CA PHE A 132 9.14 9.90 -11.28
C PHE A 132 9.80 10.24 -12.62
N CYS A 133 11.09 10.59 -12.64
CA CYS A 133 11.83 10.75 -13.89
C CYS A 133 11.97 9.41 -14.63
N GLU A 134 12.35 8.34 -13.94
CA GLU A 134 12.41 6.98 -14.49
C GLU A 134 11.05 6.52 -15.02
N PHE A 135 9.98 6.80 -14.27
CA PHE A 135 8.62 6.49 -14.69
C PHE A 135 8.23 7.22 -15.97
N GLN A 136 8.55 8.52 -16.08
CA GLN A 136 8.32 9.30 -17.30
C GLN A 136 9.09 8.74 -18.51
N VAL A 137 10.34 8.28 -18.32
CA VAL A 137 11.11 7.60 -19.36
C VAL A 137 10.40 6.33 -19.82
N GLN A 138 9.91 5.52 -18.87
CA GLN A 138 9.17 4.29 -19.20
C GLN A 138 7.85 4.59 -19.92
N LEU A 139 7.07 5.58 -19.48
CA LEU A 139 5.82 5.94 -20.13
C LEU A 139 6.00 6.32 -21.61
N ARG A 140 7.11 6.95 -21.98
CA ARG A 140 7.40 7.28 -23.39
C ARG A 140 7.67 6.05 -24.27
N ARG A 141 8.06 4.92 -23.66
CA ARG A 141 8.31 3.66 -24.37
C ARG A 141 7.05 2.81 -24.50
N LEU A 142 5.98 3.17 -23.77
CA LEU A 142 4.80 2.36 -23.62
C LEU A 142 3.59 3.02 -24.29
N ALA A 143 2.78 2.23 -24.98
CA ALA A 143 1.45 2.61 -25.40
C ALA A 143 0.53 2.60 -24.17
N VAL A 144 0.26 3.77 -23.62
CA VAL A 144 -0.53 3.93 -22.39
C VAL A 144 -2.01 4.06 -22.73
N LYS A 145 -2.85 3.19 -22.16
CA LYS A 145 -4.30 3.33 -22.15
C LYS A 145 -4.77 3.42 -20.71
N MET A 146 -5.39 4.54 -20.36
CA MET A 146 -5.96 4.75 -19.03
C MET A 146 -7.48 4.75 -19.12
N THR A 147 -8.14 4.07 -18.20
CA THR A 147 -9.58 4.19 -17.96
C THR A 147 -9.81 4.44 -16.48
N VAL A 148 -10.60 5.48 -16.19
CA VAL A 148 -10.94 5.88 -14.83
C VAL A 148 -12.41 5.55 -14.63
N TYR A 149 -12.70 4.82 -13.58
CA TYR A 149 -14.03 4.41 -13.19
C TYR A 149 -14.43 5.12 -11.92
N ASP A 150 -15.70 5.44 -11.82
CA ASP A 150 -16.33 5.64 -10.52
C ASP A 150 -16.20 4.33 -9.71
N ALA A 151 -15.78 4.44 -8.45
CA ALA A 151 -15.64 3.30 -7.57
C ALA A 151 -16.94 2.52 -7.39
N ALA A 152 -18.10 3.18 -7.45
CA ALA A 152 -19.39 2.51 -7.44
C ALA A 152 -19.59 1.63 -8.69
N CYS A 153 -19.07 2.04 -9.84
CA CYS A 153 -19.17 1.30 -11.10
C CYS A 153 -18.22 0.09 -11.16
N PHE A 154 -17.01 0.21 -10.59
CA PHE A 154 -15.99 -0.85 -10.64
C PHE A 154 -16.29 -2.06 -9.73
N ALA A 155 -17.17 -1.87 -8.75
CA ALA A 155 -17.66 -2.96 -7.90
C ALA A 155 -18.40 -4.04 -8.70
N SER A 156 -19.05 -3.68 -9.82
CA SER A 156 -19.78 -4.67 -10.62
C SER A 156 -18.83 -5.57 -11.43
N VAL A 157 -19.01 -6.89 -11.30
CA VAL A 157 -18.33 -7.89 -12.13
C VAL A 157 -18.58 -7.62 -13.62
N GLU A 158 -19.73 -7.06 -13.96
CA GLU A 158 -20.18 -6.71 -15.31
C GLU A 158 -19.37 -5.57 -15.92
N ALA A 159 -19.03 -4.52 -15.15
CA ALA A 159 -18.18 -3.44 -15.65
C ALA A 159 -16.78 -3.96 -16.01
N ILE A 160 -16.25 -4.85 -15.17
CA ILE A 160 -14.94 -5.50 -15.37
C ILE A 160 -15.01 -6.49 -16.53
N LYS A 161 -16.07 -7.28 -16.65
CA LYS A 161 -16.29 -8.12 -17.83
C LYS A 161 -16.32 -7.27 -19.10
N ARG A 162 -17.09 -6.19 -19.16
CA ARG A 162 -17.19 -5.34 -20.37
C ARG A 162 -15.84 -4.72 -20.79
N THR A 163 -15.03 -4.34 -19.82
CA THR A 163 -13.77 -3.61 -20.06
C THR A 163 -12.60 -4.54 -20.34
N LEU A 164 -12.60 -5.72 -19.70
CA LEU A 164 -11.59 -6.75 -19.85
C LEU A 164 -11.97 -7.86 -20.87
N HIS A 165 -13.18 -7.84 -21.43
CA HIS A 165 -13.63 -8.86 -22.39
C HIS A 165 -12.65 -8.98 -23.57
N GLY A 166 -12.21 -10.20 -23.86
CA GLY A 166 -11.31 -10.49 -24.97
C GLY A 166 -9.89 -9.94 -24.81
N LYS A 167 -9.50 -9.46 -23.62
CA LYS A 167 -8.15 -8.99 -23.33
C LYS A 167 -7.48 -9.89 -22.31
N GLU A 168 -6.21 -10.18 -22.56
CA GLU A 168 -5.32 -10.76 -21.59
C GLU A 168 -4.23 -9.75 -21.22
N TYR A 169 -3.74 -9.86 -19.99
CA TYR A 169 -2.74 -8.98 -19.44
C TYR A 169 -1.52 -9.76 -19.01
N ASP A 170 -0.36 -9.18 -19.27
CA ASP A 170 0.91 -9.62 -18.70
C ASP A 170 1.00 -9.27 -17.21
N ARG A 171 0.24 -8.27 -16.76
CA ARG A 171 0.32 -7.80 -15.38
C ARG A 171 -1.00 -7.27 -14.85
N ILE A 172 -1.41 -7.82 -13.72
CA ILE A 172 -2.61 -7.41 -12.98
C ILE A 172 -2.18 -7.12 -11.54
N GLU A 173 -2.57 -5.97 -10.99
CA GLU A 173 -2.26 -5.64 -9.60
C GLU A 173 -3.53 -5.47 -8.79
N VAL A 174 -3.88 -6.48 -8.01
CA VAL A 174 -5.10 -6.45 -7.21
C VAL A 174 -4.92 -5.72 -5.88
N GLY A 175 -3.72 -5.19 -5.61
CA GLY A 175 -3.41 -4.38 -4.44
C GLY A 175 -3.85 -5.06 -3.14
N THR A 176 -4.50 -4.30 -2.27
CA THR A 176 -4.99 -4.74 -0.95
C THR A 176 -6.37 -5.40 -1.02
N LEU A 177 -7.00 -5.52 -2.19
CA LEU A 177 -8.29 -6.22 -2.34
C LEU A 177 -8.18 -7.68 -1.86
N TRP A 178 -6.99 -8.26 -1.98
CA TRP A 178 -6.63 -9.55 -1.40
C TRP A 178 -6.98 -9.68 0.09
N ASP A 179 -6.77 -8.63 0.90
CA ASP A 179 -7.05 -8.68 2.33
C ASP A 179 -8.56 -8.71 2.63
N VAL A 180 -9.42 -8.33 1.68
CA VAL A 180 -10.88 -8.33 1.87
C VAL A 180 -11.49 -9.64 1.38
N GLU A 181 -11.22 -10.01 0.14
CA GLU A 181 -11.80 -11.19 -0.50
C GLU A 181 -10.75 -11.89 -1.39
N PRO A 182 -9.80 -12.63 -0.80
CA PRO A 182 -8.68 -13.19 -1.56
C PRO A 182 -9.14 -14.18 -2.63
N GLN A 183 -10.15 -15.01 -2.34
CA GLN A 183 -10.72 -15.95 -3.30
C GLN A 183 -11.41 -15.26 -4.47
N SER A 184 -12.36 -14.36 -4.18
CA SER A 184 -13.09 -13.60 -5.21
C SER A 184 -12.11 -12.84 -6.08
N THR A 185 -11.08 -12.24 -5.46
CA THR A 185 -10.01 -11.54 -6.16
C THR A 185 -9.30 -12.48 -7.13
N LEU A 186 -8.80 -13.64 -6.68
CA LEU A 186 -8.13 -14.58 -7.58
C LEU A 186 -9.07 -15.09 -8.69
N ALA A 187 -10.27 -15.54 -8.37
CA ALA A 187 -11.24 -16.06 -9.34
C ALA A 187 -11.67 -15.00 -10.38
N LYS A 188 -11.75 -13.74 -9.97
CA LYS A 188 -12.09 -12.61 -10.82
C LYS A 188 -10.97 -12.31 -11.80
N TYR A 189 -9.73 -12.24 -11.33
CA TYR A 189 -8.60 -11.76 -12.13
C TYR A 189 -7.77 -12.86 -12.82
N ALA A 190 -7.84 -14.13 -12.38
CA ALA A 190 -7.09 -15.25 -12.96
C ALA A 190 -7.31 -15.37 -14.48
N ARG A 191 -8.56 -15.25 -14.92
CA ARG A 191 -8.97 -15.43 -16.33
C ARG A 191 -8.39 -14.38 -17.29
N PHE A 192 -8.02 -13.22 -16.78
CA PHE A 192 -7.47 -12.13 -17.58
C PHE A 192 -5.94 -12.16 -17.59
N LEU A 193 -5.33 -13.06 -16.81
CA LEU A 193 -3.89 -13.25 -16.80
C LEU A 193 -3.50 -14.18 -17.94
N ARG A 194 -2.51 -13.79 -18.74
CA ARG A 194 -1.94 -14.68 -19.76
C ARG A 194 -1.35 -15.93 -19.13
N HIS A 195 -1.41 -17.05 -19.86
CA HIS A 195 -0.78 -18.29 -19.42
C HIS A 195 0.75 -18.13 -19.37
N GLU A 196 1.43 -18.83 -18.45
CA GLU A 196 2.88 -18.70 -18.30
C GLU A 196 3.68 -19.18 -19.52
N GLU A 197 3.08 -20.05 -20.34
CA GLU A 197 3.64 -20.50 -21.61
C GLU A 197 3.57 -19.41 -22.69
N ASP A 198 2.49 -18.63 -22.72
CA ASP A 198 2.33 -17.49 -23.64
C ASP A 198 3.20 -16.31 -23.25
N ASN A 199 3.35 -16.10 -21.93
CA ASN A 199 4.24 -15.09 -21.39
C ASN A 199 4.75 -15.46 -19.99
N ARG A 200 6.04 -15.81 -19.90
CA ARG A 200 6.73 -16.12 -18.62
C ARG A 200 6.75 -14.96 -17.62
N TYR A 201 6.51 -13.74 -18.07
CA TYR A 201 6.44 -12.53 -17.23
C TYR A 201 5.01 -12.22 -16.77
N ALA A 202 4.01 -12.98 -17.25
CA ALA A 202 2.63 -12.82 -16.82
C ALA A 202 2.52 -12.99 -15.30
N THR A 203 2.03 -11.97 -14.60
CA THR A 203 1.79 -12.07 -13.17
C THR A 203 0.58 -11.32 -12.64
N LEU A 204 -0.05 -11.91 -11.62
CA LEU A 204 -0.99 -11.24 -10.74
C LEU A 204 -0.31 -10.91 -9.41
N LEU A 205 -0.27 -9.62 -9.07
CA LEU A 205 0.34 -9.10 -7.85
C LEU A 205 -0.73 -8.75 -6.84
N ALA A 206 -0.66 -9.38 -5.67
CA ALA A 206 -1.49 -9.07 -4.51
C ALA A 206 -0.61 -8.54 -3.37
N ALA A 207 -1.14 -7.65 -2.55
CA ALA A 207 -0.50 -7.13 -1.37
C ALA A 207 -1.34 -7.46 -0.13
N THR A 208 -0.70 -8.00 0.91
CA THR A 208 -1.39 -8.38 2.16
C THR A 208 -0.63 -7.91 3.38
N ARG A 209 -1.37 -7.34 4.34
CA ARG A 209 -0.90 -7.09 5.71
C ARG A 209 -1.51 -8.07 6.69
N GLN A 210 -2.71 -8.57 6.41
CA GLN A 210 -3.38 -9.55 7.26
C GLN A 210 -2.53 -10.79 7.48
N SER A 211 -1.73 -11.16 6.49
CA SER A 211 -0.85 -12.31 6.61
C SER A 211 0.16 -12.25 7.76
N VAL A 212 0.43 -11.06 8.30
CA VAL A 212 1.35 -10.86 9.41
C VAL A 212 0.75 -10.19 10.64
N THR A 213 -0.46 -9.65 10.53
CA THR A 213 -1.18 -9.02 11.65
C THR A 213 -2.26 -9.91 12.24
N GLN A 214 -2.84 -10.81 11.44
CA GLN A 214 -3.94 -11.62 11.89
C GLN A 214 -3.44 -12.73 12.82
N LYS A 215 -4.06 -12.81 14.00
CA LYS A 215 -3.82 -13.91 14.93
C LYS A 215 -4.53 -15.16 14.42
N ILE A 216 -3.74 -16.13 13.99
CA ILE A 216 -4.20 -17.48 13.65
C ILE A 216 -3.66 -18.45 14.70
N ALA A 217 -4.43 -19.50 15.00
CA ALA A 217 -4.05 -20.49 16.02
C ALA A 217 -2.66 -21.09 15.75
N SER A 218 -2.33 -21.33 14.48
CA SER A 218 -1.01 -21.84 14.10
C SER A 218 0.13 -20.87 14.39
N SER A 219 -0.10 -19.57 14.52
CA SER A 219 0.94 -18.56 14.81
C SER A 219 0.97 -18.12 16.28
N GLN A 220 0.07 -18.62 17.13
CA GLN A 220 -0.02 -18.19 18.54
C GLN A 220 1.31 -18.38 19.29
N LYS A 221 1.95 -19.54 19.11
CA LYS A 221 3.27 -19.83 19.70
C LYS A 221 4.32 -18.76 19.35
N LEU A 222 4.32 -18.27 18.12
CA LEU A 222 5.27 -17.24 17.68
C LEU A 222 5.00 -15.89 18.36
N PHE A 223 3.73 -15.53 18.56
CA PHE A 223 3.36 -14.33 19.32
C PHE A 223 3.76 -14.44 20.79
N ASP A 224 3.58 -15.62 21.41
CA ASP A 224 3.96 -15.85 22.80
C ASP A 224 5.48 -15.80 22.97
N GLU A 225 6.23 -16.41 22.05
CA GLU A 225 7.69 -16.32 22.01
C GLU A 225 8.20 -14.89 21.83
N GLU A 226 7.55 -14.10 20.97
CA GLU A 226 7.86 -12.68 20.80
C GLU A 226 7.55 -11.88 22.07
N LYS A 227 6.38 -12.10 22.68
CA LYS A 227 6.00 -11.46 23.94
C LYS A 227 7.02 -11.77 25.03
N ALA A 228 7.50 -13.01 25.13
CA ALA A 228 8.55 -13.38 26.07
C ALA A 228 9.85 -12.60 25.83
N LYS A 229 10.21 -12.32 24.56
CA LYS A 229 11.40 -11.52 24.19
C LYS A 229 11.31 -10.04 24.58
N MET A 230 10.15 -9.55 25.04
CA MET A 230 10.06 -8.22 25.65
C MET A 230 10.89 -8.13 26.93
N TYR A 231 10.96 -9.22 27.71
CA TYR A 231 11.51 -9.23 29.07
C TYR A 231 12.84 -9.98 29.19
N ARG A 232 13.35 -10.54 28.09
CA ARG A 232 14.63 -11.25 28.08
C ARG A 232 15.48 -10.87 26.87
N PRO A 233 16.81 -11.03 26.95
CA PRO A 233 17.69 -10.86 25.79
C PRO A 233 17.22 -11.70 24.61
N ALA A 234 17.33 -11.14 23.40
CA ALA A 234 16.79 -11.76 22.18
C ALA A 234 17.74 -11.66 20.98
N HIS A 235 18.40 -10.52 20.78
CA HIS A 235 19.33 -10.32 19.68
C HIS A 235 20.34 -9.23 20.06
N PRO A 236 21.66 -9.42 19.90
CA PRO A 236 22.68 -8.49 20.41
C PRO A 236 22.48 -7.03 20.00
N VAL A 237 22.13 -6.80 18.74
CA VAL A 237 21.88 -5.43 18.22
C VAL A 237 20.59 -4.83 18.78
N LEU A 238 19.55 -5.65 18.94
CA LEU A 238 18.29 -5.21 19.52
C LEU A 238 18.49 -4.89 21.01
N ASP A 239 19.10 -5.79 21.75
CA ASP A 239 19.37 -5.65 23.18
C ASP A 239 20.30 -4.45 23.47
N LYS A 240 21.21 -4.13 22.54
CA LYS A 240 22.05 -2.93 22.61
C LYS A 240 21.25 -1.63 22.43
N TYR A 241 20.31 -1.57 21.49
CA TYR A 241 19.62 -0.32 21.11
C TYR A 241 18.24 -0.14 21.75
N ALA A 242 17.63 -1.22 22.22
CA ALA A 242 16.36 -1.29 22.91
C ALA A 242 16.41 -2.49 23.87
N PRO A 243 17.03 -2.36 25.05
CA PRO A 243 17.23 -3.46 25.99
C PRO A 243 15.91 -4.08 26.47
N PRO A 244 15.93 -5.32 26.98
CA PRO A 244 14.75 -5.95 27.57
C PRO A 244 14.13 -5.08 28.66
N VAL A 245 12.80 -5.05 28.73
CA VAL A 245 12.06 -4.32 29.75
C VAL A 245 12.22 -5.09 31.07
N GLY A 246 12.68 -4.41 32.12
CA GLY A 246 12.76 -5.00 33.46
C GLY A 246 11.39 -5.51 33.92
N SER A 247 11.36 -6.60 34.68
CA SER A 247 10.12 -7.19 35.20
C SER A 247 9.47 -6.35 36.31
N GLU A 248 10.19 -5.39 36.88
CA GLU A 248 9.74 -4.58 38.00
C GLU A 248 9.17 -3.24 37.52
N LYS A 249 7.89 -3.02 37.83
CA LYS A 249 7.11 -1.78 37.67
C LYS A 249 7.54 -0.92 36.47
N ILE A 250 7.01 -1.31 35.32
CA ILE A 250 6.96 -0.53 34.09
C ILE A 250 6.53 0.92 34.41
N THR A 251 7.43 1.89 34.19
CA THR A 251 7.11 3.32 34.33
C THR A 251 7.33 4.11 33.04
N ASP A 252 8.17 3.62 32.11
CA ASP A 252 8.43 4.31 30.84
C ASP A 252 7.85 3.57 29.62
N TRP A 253 6.76 4.11 29.08
CA TRP A 253 6.14 3.65 27.83
C TRP A 253 7.05 3.79 26.62
N GLY A 254 7.98 4.75 26.62
CA GLY A 254 8.94 4.97 25.55
C GLY A 254 9.85 3.75 25.36
N THR A 255 10.41 3.25 26.46
CA THR A 255 11.24 2.03 26.47
C THR A 255 10.46 0.80 26.01
N ILE A 256 9.23 0.59 26.48
CA ILE A 256 8.40 -0.54 26.04
C ILE A 256 8.13 -0.46 24.54
N THR A 257 7.66 0.70 24.08
CA THR A 257 7.30 0.92 22.68
C THR A 257 8.52 0.69 21.80
N ARG A 258 9.66 1.27 22.17
CA ARG A 258 10.92 1.09 21.46
C ARG A 258 11.37 -0.38 21.41
N ARG A 259 11.24 -1.12 22.50
CA ARG A 259 11.55 -2.57 22.53
C ARG A 259 10.61 -3.35 21.63
N TYR A 260 9.31 -3.10 21.71
CA TYR A 260 8.30 -3.77 20.91
C TYR A 260 8.51 -3.53 19.41
N LEU A 261 8.63 -2.27 19.00
CA LEU A 261 8.91 -1.90 17.60
C LEU A 261 10.25 -2.46 17.13
N GLY A 262 11.26 -2.49 18.02
CA GLY A 262 12.52 -3.16 17.77
C GLY A 262 12.34 -4.64 17.45
N LEU A 263 11.58 -5.40 18.27
CA LEU A 263 11.31 -6.82 18.03
C LEU A 263 10.67 -7.09 16.66
N LEU A 264 9.79 -6.20 16.19
CA LEU A 264 9.17 -6.31 14.87
C LEU A 264 10.21 -6.32 13.73
N LEU A 265 11.35 -5.65 13.88
CA LEU A 265 12.42 -5.69 12.86
C LEU A 265 13.07 -7.08 12.73
N TRP A 266 13.10 -7.86 13.81
CA TRP A 266 13.64 -9.22 13.85
C TRP A 266 12.57 -10.32 13.78
N ARG A 267 11.29 -9.96 13.70
CA ARG A 267 10.22 -10.95 13.57
C ARG A 267 10.46 -11.84 12.33
N PRO A 268 10.21 -13.16 12.40
CA PRO A 268 10.28 -14.05 11.26
C PRO A 268 9.05 -13.87 10.35
N TRP A 269 8.96 -12.73 9.65
CA TRP A 269 7.78 -12.35 8.86
C TRP A 269 7.34 -13.39 7.82
N ASP A 270 8.30 -14.06 7.17
CA ASP A 270 8.02 -15.16 6.25
C ASP A 270 7.24 -16.28 6.94
N GLU A 271 7.63 -16.66 8.15
CA GLU A 271 6.98 -17.76 8.89
C GLU A 271 5.55 -17.40 9.29
N PHE A 272 5.32 -16.18 9.78
CA PHE A 272 3.96 -15.70 10.10
C PHE A 272 3.07 -15.75 8.86
N SER A 273 3.59 -15.21 7.76
CA SER A 273 2.82 -15.06 6.55
C SER A 273 2.62 -16.37 5.79
N ASP A 274 3.61 -17.27 5.79
CA ASP A 274 3.45 -18.61 5.22
C ASP A 274 2.42 -19.41 6.03
N ARG A 275 2.47 -19.37 7.36
CA ARG A 275 1.43 -20.01 8.20
C ARG A 275 0.05 -19.46 7.88
N PHE A 276 -0.08 -18.16 7.63
CA PHE A 276 -1.34 -17.53 7.23
C PHE A 276 -1.83 -17.96 5.85
N ILE A 277 -1.01 -17.84 4.82
CA ILE A 277 -1.41 -18.14 3.44
C ILE A 277 -1.84 -19.60 3.30
N HIS A 278 -1.14 -20.49 4.00
CA HIS A 278 -1.48 -21.91 4.00
C HIS A 278 -2.66 -22.22 4.95
N HIS A 279 -2.99 -21.35 5.92
CA HIS A 279 -4.04 -21.64 6.90
C HIS A 279 -5.40 -21.90 6.23
N LYS A 280 -6.04 -23.02 6.63
CA LYS A 280 -7.23 -23.57 5.96
C LYS A 280 -8.38 -22.57 5.81
N ARG A 281 -8.58 -21.67 6.78
CA ARG A 281 -9.74 -20.75 6.80
C ARG A 281 -9.66 -19.56 5.83
N HIS A 282 -8.47 -19.20 5.32
CA HIS A 282 -8.33 -17.93 4.57
C HIS A 282 -8.73 -18.01 3.10
N LEU A 283 -8.77 -19.21 2.52
CA LEU A 283 -9.38 -19.45 1.21
C LEU A 283 -10.35 -20.63 1.30
N GLN A 284 -11.09 -20.74 2.40
CA GLN A 284 -12.22 -21.66 2.44
C GLN A 284 -13.39 -20.99 1.72
N VAL A 285 -13.85 -21.63 0.63
CA VAL A 285 -15.23 -21.45 0.18
C VAL A 285 -16.05 -21.86 1.39
N THR A 286 -16.92 -20.97 1.87
CA THR A 286 -17.82 -21.25 2.98
C THR A 286 -18.47 -22.61 2.72
N GLU A 287 -18.06 -23.65 3.44
CA GLU A 287 -18.70 -24.98 3.44
C GLU A 287 -20.14 -24.93 4.02
N ARG A 288 -20.82 -23.77 3.91
CA ARG A 288 -22.24 -23.60 4.21
C ARG A 288 -23.11 -24.44 3.28
N GLU A 289 -22.63 -24.82 2.10
CA GLU A 289 -23.35 -25.75 1.22
C GLU A 289 -23.31 -27.20 1.73
N LYS A 290 -22.19 -27.64 2.31
CA LYS A 290 -22.10 -28.99 2.90
C LYS A 290 -22.90 -29.12 4.20
N GLU A 291 -23.11 -28.02 4.92
CA GLU A 291 -24.01 -28.02 6.09
C GLU A 291 -25.49 -28.13 5.67
N LYS A 292 -25.85 -27.63 4.48
CA LYS A 292 -27.19 -27.84 3.88
C LYS A 292 -27.36 -29.28 3.38
N GLU A 293 -26.32 -29.93 2.86
CA GLU A 293 -26.36 -31.36 2.53
C GLU A 293 -26.38 -32.26 3.77
N LYS A 294 -25.60 -31.94 4.81
CA LYS A 294 -25.64 -32.68 6.09
C LYS A 294 -26.97 -32.52 6.84
N LYS A 295 -27.68 -31.40 6.66
CA LYS A 295 -29.06 -31.26 7.17
C LYS A 295 -30.07 -32.04 6.34
N LYS A 296 -29.81 -32.31 5.06
CA LYS A 296 -30.63 -33.24 4.24
C LYS A 296 -30.32 -34.72 4.49
N GLY A 297 -29.11 -35.05 4.96
CA GLY A 297 -28.70 -36.44 5.22
C GLY A 297 -28.90 -36.95 6.66
N LYS A 298 -29.47 -36.16 7.58
CA LYS A 298 -29.65 -36.58 8.99
C LYS A 298 -30.86 -37.47 9.24
N GLU A 299 -31.56 -37.90 8.19
CA GLU A 299 -32.41 -39.09 8.23
C GLU A 299 -31.63 -40.29 7.68
N LYS A 300 -30.99 -41.03 8.60
CA LYS A 300 -30.58 -42.45 8.56
C LYS A 300 -29.10 -42.67 8.88
N GLY A 301 -28.88 -43.41 9.96
CA GLY A 301 -27.71 -44.29 10.09
C GLY A 301 -26.55 -43.72 10.91
N LYS A 302 -26.47 -44.14 12.16
CA LYS A 302 -25.26 -44.05 12.99
C LYS A 302 -24.16 -44.91 12.34
N GLU A 303 -23.11 -44.29 11.84
CA GLU A 303 -21.83 -44.96 11.70
C GLU A 303 -20.73 -44.07 12.27
N LYS A 304 -20.08 -44.60 13.30
CA LYS A 304 -18.89 -44.04 13.92
C LYS A 304 -17.75 -44.33 12.96
N GLU A 305 -17.13 -43.29 12.40
CA GLU A 305 -15.83 -43.45 11.79
C GLU A 305 -14.82 -42.47 12.37
N ASN A 306 -13.80 -43.09 12.96
CA ASN A 306 -12.56 -42.50 13.40
C ASN A 306 -11.83 -41.90 12.20
N GLY A 307 -11.35 -40.68 12.36
CA GLY A 307 -10.05 -40.29 11.80
C GLY A 307 -9.98 -40.08 10.30
N GLU A 308 -10.81 -39.21 9.73
CA GLU A 308 -10.46 -38.61 8.44
C GLU A 308 -9.83 -37.23 8.59
N LYS A 309 -8.50 -37.31 8.49
CA LYS A 309 -7.51 -36.29 8.18
C LYS A 309 -7.92 -35.52 6.91
N LEU A 310 -8.86 -34.57 7.02
CA LEU A 310 -9.23 -33.72 5.89
C LEU A 310 -8.12 -32.69 5.60
N ILE A 311 -7.28 -33.08 4.66
CA ILE A 311 -6.11 -32.38 4.12
C ILE A 311 -6.60 -31.27 3.18
N TRP A 312 -6.26 -30.03 3.55
CA TRP A 312 -6.16 -28.73 2.85
C TRP A 312 -7.03 -28.46 1.61
N PRO A 313 -7.60 -27.24 1.46
CA PRO A 313 -7.23 -26.49 0.25
C PRO A 313 -7.47 -24.97 0.34
N SER A 314 -6.44 -24.18 0.62
CA SER A 314 -6.50 -22.76 0.30
C SER A 314 -5.71 -22.48 -0.98
N LEU A 315 -4.41 -22.77 -0.93
CA LEU A 315 -3.50 -22.70 -2.07
C LEU A 315 -3.82 -23.77 -3.13
N VAL A 316 -4.23 -24.97 -2.70
CA VAL A 316 -4.57 -26.08 -3.61
C VAL A 316 -5.80 -25.73 -4.45
N VAL A 317 -6.78 -25.00 -3.92
CA VAL A 317 -7.94 -24.52 -4.70
C VAL A 317 -7.48 -23.50 -5.74
N ALA A 318 -6.64 -22.53 -5.36
CA ALA A 318 -6.07 -21.59 -6.33
C ALA A 318 -5.28 -22.32 -7.43
N GLU A 319 -4.43 -23.28 -7.07
CA GLU A 319 -3.60 -24.04 -8.02
C GLU A 319 -4.43 -24.97 -8.91
N ARG A 320 -5.35 -25.74 -8.34
CA ARG A 320 -6.11 -26.77 -9.05
C ARG A 320 -7.33 -26.22 -9.78
N GLU A 321 -8.08 -25.32 -9.14
CA GLU A 321 -9.37 -24.85 -9.66
C GLU A 321 -9.21 -23.57 -10.48
N MET A 322 -8.34 -22.65 -10.03
CA MET A 322 -8.13 -21.38 -10.73
C MET A 322 -6.94 -21.42 -11.70
N GLY A 323 -6.19 -22.52 -11.73
CA GLY A 323 -4.98 -22.64 -12.54
C GLY A 323 -3.90 -21.64 -12.14
N LEU A 324 -3.85 -21.23 -10.86
CA LEU A 324 -2.95 -20.20 -10.35
C LEU A 324 -1.91 -20.75 -9.38
N LYS A 325 -0.63 -20.50 -9.66
CA LYS A 325 0.49 -20.89 -8.79
C LYS A 325 1.11 -19.68 -8.12
N LEU A 326 1.22 -19.74 -6.79
CA LEU A 326 1.97 -18.74 -6.01
C LEU A 326 3.48 -18.97 -6.20
N LYS A 327 4.21 -17.91 -6.53
CA LYS A 327 5.67 -17.98 -6.64
C LYS A 327 6.31 -17.99 -5.26
N LYS A 328 7.29 -18.87 -5.10
CA LYS A 328 8.16 -18.90 -3.91
C LYS A 328 9.05 -17.65 -3.79
N ARG A 329 9.39 -17.03 -4.93
CA ARG A 329 10.20 -15.81 -5.01
C ARG A 329 9.58 -14.86 -6.02
N ASN A 330 9.30 -13.66 -5.57
CA ASN A 330 8.81 -12.60 -6.45
C ASN A 330 9.94 -12.19 -7.40
N THR A 331 9.60 -11.96 -8.66
CA THR A 331 10.52 -11.42 -9.68
C THR A 331 10.27 -9.96 -9.98
N VAL A 332 9.06 -9.47 -9.68
CA VAL A 332 8.66 -8.13 -10.12
C VAL A 332 8.80 -7.09 -9.01
N CYS A 333 8.47 -7.46 -7.77
CA CYS A 333 8.66 -6.61 -6.59
C CYS A 333 9.38 -7.39 -5.50
N ARG A 334 9.94 -6.67 -4.51
CA ARG A 334 10.43 -7.33 -3.31
C ARG A 334 9.24 -7.93 -2.55
N GLN A 335 9.43 -9.12 -2.01
CA GLN A 335 8.42 -9.76 -1.15
C GLN A 335 8.08 -8.89 0.07
N TRP A 336 9.07 -8.18 0.59
CA TRP A 336 8.97 -7.29 1.75
C TRP A 336 9.68 -5.96 1.48
N PRO A 337 9.04 -5.02 0.77
CA PRO A 337 9.65 -3.72 0.44
C PRO A 337 9.91 -2.85 1.68
N ASN A 338 9.22 -3.16 2.79
CA ASN A 338 9.26 -2.40 4.03
C ASN A 338 10.04 -3.14 5.14
N LEU A 339 11.01 -3.98 4.78
CA LEU A 339 11.91 -4.59 5.75
C LEU A 339 13.35 -4.10 5.57
N PRO A 340 14.11 -3.96 6.67
CA PRO A 340 15.53 -3.62 6.58
C PRO A 340 16.25 -4.69 5.76
N PRO A 341 17.16 -4.30 4.84
CA PRO A 341 17.94 -5.27 4.08
C PRO A 341 18.71 -6.20 5.00
N ARG A 342 18.32 -7.48 5.04
CA ARG A 342 19.06 -8.53 5.76
C ARG A 342 20.27 -8.97 4.93
N THR A 343 21.24 -8.08 4.76
CA THR A 343 22.54 -8.46 4.18
C THR A 343 23.38 -9.13 5.27
N LYS A 344 24.01 -10.28 4.94
CA LYS A 344 24.78 -11.07 5.91
C LYS A 344 25.91 -10.28 6.58
N ASP A 345 26.40 -9.23 5.91
CA ASP A 345 27.60 -8.49 6.32
C ASP A 345 27.30 -7.09 6.90
N ARG A 346 26.05 -6.60 6.82
CA ARG A 346 25.70 -5.26 7.34
C ARG A 346 25.08 -5.39 8.72
N THR A 347 25.85 -5.06 9.74
CA THR A 347 25.29 -4.83 11.08
C THR A 347 24.47 -3.54 11.08
N LEU A 348 23.22 -3.63 11.51
CA LEU A 348 22.34 -2.46 11.65
C LEU A 348 22.97 -1.45 12.62
N THR A 349 23.18 -0.21 12.18
CA THR A 349 23.71 0.86 13.04
C THR A 349 22.61 1.38 13.98
N LEU A 350 22.97 2.11 15.06
CA LEU A 350 21.96 2.76 15.92
C LEU A 350 21.10 3.73 15.12
N ARG A 351 21.72 4.41 14.16
CA ARG A 351 21.04 5.32 13.24
C ARG A 351 20.02 4.60 12.39
N ASP A 352 20.40 3.49 11.75
CA ASP A 352 19.45 2.66 10.98
C ASP A 352 18.33 2.17 11.90
N PHE A 353 18.65 1.62 13.06
CA PHE A 353 17.65 1.15 14.03
C PHE A 353 16.64 2.24 14.39
N ASN A 354 17.11 3.44 14.75
CA ASN A 354 16.23 4.56 15.09
C ASN A 354 15.34 4.96 13.92
N ARG A 355 15.89 4.93 12.70
CA ARG A 355 15.16 5.25 11.47
C ARG A 355 14.02 4.27 11.20
N TRP A 356 14.27 2.98 11.42
CA TRP A 356 13.27 1.91 11.23
C TRP A 356 12.22 1.90 12.34
N VAL A 357 12.62 2.06 13.60
CA VAL A 357 11.69 2.10 14.74
C VAL A 357 10.83 3.37 14.74
N GLY A 358 11.36 4.50 14.25
CA GLY A 358 10.61 5.74 14.10
C GLY A 358 9.65 5.76 12.91
N PHE A 359 9.63 4.71 12.07
CA PHE A 359 8.77 4.67 10.90
C PHE A 359 7.31 4.39 11.30
N PRO A 360 6.32 5.20 10.89
CA PRO A 360 4.97 5.09 11.45
C PRO A 360 4.20 3.83 11.01
N ARG A 361 4.73 3.06 10.06
CA ARG A 361 4.18 1.75 9.67
C ARG A 361 5.23 0.65 9.77
N VAL A 362 5.49 0.23 11.00
CA VAL A 362 6.41 -0.88 11.31
C VAL A 362 5.93 -2.26 10.86
N VAL A 363 4.64 -2.40 10.57
CA VAL A 363 4.10 -3.66 10.04
C VAL A 363 4.36 -3.70 8.53
N PRO A 364 5.14 -4.68 8.03
CA PRO A 364 5.47 -4.74 6.62
C PRO A 364 4.27 -5.23 5.80
N VAL A 365 4.27 -4.87 4.52
CA VAL A 365 3.34 -5.41 3.52
C VAL A 365 4.02 -6.57 2.83
N ARG A 366 3.36 -7.74 2.76
CA ARG A 366 3.81 -8.85 1.92
C ARG A 366 3.25 -8.69 0.53
N TRP A 367 4.11 -8.74 -0.48
CA TRP A 367 3.68 -8.93 -1.85
C TRP A 367 3.65 -10.41 -2.22
N LEU A 368 2.56 -10.83 -2.86
CA LEU A 368 2.33 -12.16 -3.37
C LEU A 368 2.29 -12.11 -4.89
N GLU A 369 3.12 -12.93 -5.54
CA GLU A 369 3.22 -13.00 -6.99
C GLU A 369 2.64 -14.31 -7.50
N TRP A 370 1.51 -14.23 -8.19
CA TRP A 370 0.80 -15.38 -8.77
C TRP A 370 1.06 -15.48 -10.27
N ARG A 371 1.03 -16.72 -10.79
CA ARG A 371 1.10 -17.02 -12.22
C ARG A 371 -0.03 -17.93 -12.62
N ARG A 372 -0.49 -17.81 -13.86
CA ARG A 372 -1.41 -18.76 -14.45
C ARG A 372 -0.62 -19.92 -15.06
N THR A 373 -0.81 -21.10 -14.52
CA THR A 373 -0.13 -22.36 -14.90
C THR A 373 -1.10 -23.42 -15.41
N GLY A 374 -2.38 -23.10 -15.45
CA GLY A 374 -3.40 -23.93 -16.06
C GLY A 374 -4.60 -23.08 -16.47
N ASP A 375 -5.51 -23.69 -17.21
CA ASP A 375 -6.80 -23.05 -17.45
C ASP A 375 -7.63 -23.09 -16.19
N PRO A 376 -8.27 -21.97 -15.80
CA PRO A 376 -9.26 -22.00 -14.75
C PRO A 376 -10.33 -23.00 -15.19
N LEU A 377 -10.54 -24.07 -14.42
CA LEU A 377 -11.71 -24.95 -14.61
C LEU A 377 -12.92 -24.03 -14.71
N GLU A 378 -13.80 -24.23 -15.70
CA GLU A 378 -14.91 -23.31 -16.00
C GLU A 378 -15.52 -22.76 -14.70
N LEU A 379 -15.06 -21.56 -14.30
CA LEU A 379 -15.39 -20.90 -13.04
C LEU A 379 -16.89 -20.55 -12.97
N ARG A 380 -17.64 -20.91 -14.01
CA ARG A 380 -19.10 -20.85 -14.10
C ARG A 380 -19.76 -21.46 -12.86
N ILE A 381 -19.28 -22.59 -12.34
CA ILE A 381 -19.91 -23.24 -11.19
C ILE A 381 -19.72 -22.42 -9.90
N LEU A 382 -18.50 -21.97 -9.60
CA LEU A 382 -18.20 -21.18 -8.40
C LEU A 382 -18.82 -19.77 -8.44
N MET A 383 -18.86 -19.14 -9.63
CA MET A 383 -19.45 -17.81 -9.80
C MET A 383 -20.99 -17.83 -9.90
N ALA A 384 -21.59 -18.95 -10.31
CA ALA A 384 -23.05 -19.10 -10.37
C ALA A 384 -23.67 -19.17 -8.96
N GLY A 385 -23.00 -19.79 -8.00
CA GLY A 385 -23.43 -19.81 -6.59
C GLY A 385 -23.31 -18.46 -5.87
N GLY A 386 -22.33 -17.63 -6.26
CA GLY A 386 -22.08 -16.32 -5.63
C GLY A 386 -22.94 -15.16 -6.16
N LYS A 387 -23.64 -15.34 -7.29
CA LYS A 387 -24.41 -14.26 -7.93
C LYS A 387 -25.54 -13.74 -7.04
N GLU A 388 -26.19 -14.61 -6.25
CA GLU A 388 -27.26 -14.21 -5.32
C GLU A 388 -26.76 -13.51 -4.05
N GLU A 389 -25.51 -13.74 -3.64
CA GLU A 389 -24.95 -13.17 -2.40
C GLU A 389 -24.29 -11.81 -2.66
N PHE A 390 -23.70 -11.63 -3.85
CA PHE A 390 -23.11 -10.35 -4.26
C PHE A 390 -24.15 -9.24 -4.43
N ASP A 391 -25.31 -9.56 -5.03
CA ASP A 391 -26.42 -8.61 -5.19
C ASP A 391 -27.02 -8.16 -3.83
N ARG A 392 -26.87 -8.97 -2.77
CA ARG A 392 -27.32 -8.61 -1.42
C ARG A 392 -26.35 -7.72 -0.66
N VAL A 393 -25.04 -7.94 -0.80
CA VAL A 393 -24.02 -7.17 -0.05
C VAL A 393 -23.79 -5.78 -0.66
N GLY A 394 -24.01 -5.61 -1.97
CA GLY A 394 -23.97 -4.31 -2.64
C GLY A 394 -25.22 -3.43 -2.44
N GLY A 395 -26.30 -3.96 -1.85
CA GLY A 395 -27.63 -3.32 -1.82
C GLY A 395 -28.02 -2.57 -0.54
N HIS A 396 -27.15 -2.45 0.46
CA HIS A 396 -27.50 -1.75 1.73
C HIS A 396 -27.26 -0.23 1.73
N GLY A 397 -27.12 0.39 0.57
CA GLY A 397 -27.41 1.81 0.41
C GLY A 397 -28.89 1.97 0.04
N SER A 398 -29.78 2.07 1.03
CA SER A 398 -31.16 2.46 0.75
C SER A 398 -31.16 3.78 -0.03
N PRO A 399 -31.86 3.88 -1.16
CA PRO A 399 -32.13 5.18 -1.74
C PRO A 399 -32.99 5.95 -0.73
N VAL A 400 -32.46 7.05 -0.22
CA VAL A 400 -33.29 8.06 0.45
C VAL A 400 -34.17 8.64 -0.64
N SER A 401 -35.40 8.12 -0.74
CA SER A 401 -36.47 8.75 -1.48
C SER A 401 -36.82 10.06 -0.78
N LEU A 402 -36.32 11.18 -1.32
CA LEU A 402 -36.92 12.49 -1.11
C LEU A 402 -38.26 12.47 -1.85
N SER A 403 -39.32 12.18 -1.11
CA SER A 403 -40.68 12.44 -1.56
C SER A 403 -41.00 13.91 -1.32
N ASP A 404 -41.44 14.56 -2.38
CA ASP A 404 -42.08 15.87 -2.38
C ASP A 404 -43.26 15.89 -1.40
N GLU A 405 -43.18 16.77 -0.40
CA GLU A 405 -44.37 17.32 0.25
C GLU A 405 -44.54 18.75 -0.23
N ALA A 406 -45.37 18.89 -1.27
CA ALA A 406 -46.07 20.13 -1.55
C ALA A 406 -47.29 20.15 -0.61
N ASP A 407 -47.30 21.10 0.32
CA ASP A 407 -48.50 21.44 1.08
C ASP A 407 -49.05 22.77 0.55
N GLU A 408 -50.30 22.71 0.12
CA GLU A 408 -51.08 23.81 -0.39
C GLU A 408 -51.53 24.70 0.77
N THR A 409 -51.29 26.00 0.67
CA THR A 409 -52.16 26.99 1.31
C THR A 409 -52.32 28.18 0.36
N GLN A 410 -53.52 28.30 -0.19
CA GLN A 410 -54.06 29.55 -0.74
C GLN A 410 -54.27 30.55 0.41
N ASP A 411 -53.96 31.82 0.19
CA ASP A 411 -55.01 32.87 0.18
C ASP A 411 -54.46 34.23 -0.26
N ASP A 412 -55.35 34.94 -0.95
CA ASP A 412 -55.28 36.26 -1.56
C ASP A 412 -54.85 37.41 -0.61
N ALA A 413 -54.12 38.40 -1.15
CA ALA A 413 -54.58 39.79 -1.29
C ALA A 413 -53.45 40.80 -1.57
N GLY A 414 -53.61 41.58 -2.66
CA GLY A 414 -53.45 43.05 -2.64
C GLY A 414 -52.03 43.67 -2.79
N PRO A 415 -51.85 44.67 -3.69
CA PRO A 415 -50.56 45.34 -3.92
C PRO A 415 -50.44 46.67 -3.18
N GLN A 416 -49.24 47.01 -2.67
CA GLN A 416 -48.83 48.40 -2.42
C GLN A 416 -47.31 48.61 -2.62
N GLU A 417 -47.03 49.50 -3.57
CA GLU A 417 -46.16 50.68 -3.55
C GLU A 417 -44.70 50.66 -3.06
N GLU A 418 -43.97 51.52 -3.80
CA GLU A 418 -42.59 51.97 -3.76
C GLU A 418 -42.02 52.32 -2.37
N GLU A 419 -40.73 52.03 -2.14
CA GLU A 419 -39.81 53.12 -1.79
C GLU A 419 -38.33 52.76 -2.00
N GLU A 420 -37.66 53.72 -2.62
CA GLU A 420 -36.25 53.92 -2.84
C GLU A 420 -35.49 54.13 -1.51
N GLN A 421 -34.31 53.53 -1.32
CA GLN A 421 -33.15 54.30 -0.82
C GLN A 421 -31.80 53.57 -0.85
N ASP A 422 -30.92 54.30 -1.52
CA ASP A 422 -29.48 54.31 -1.64
C ASP A 422 -28.70 54.18 -0.31
N LYS A 423 -27.57 53.43 -0.31
CA LYS A 423 -26.30 53.84 0.35
C LYS A 423 -25.16 52.82 0.19
N LYS A 424 -24.21 53.23 -0.64
CA LYS A 424 -22.73 53.12 -0.54
C LYS A 424 -22.17 52.41 0.72
N LYS A 425 -21.23 51.48 0.50
CA LYS A 425 -19.85 51.64 1.01
C LYS A 425 -18.84 50.70 0.34
N SER A 426 -17.88 51.36 -0.30
CA SER A 426 -16.56 50.90 -0.69
C SER A 426 -15.75 50.34 0.48
N HIS A 427 -14.94 49.31 0.24
CA HIS A 427 -13.52 49.37 0.62
C HIS A 427 -12.64 48.45 -0.24
N ALA A 428 -11.53 49.04 -0.65
CA ALA A 428 -10.57 48.55 -1.60
C ALA A 428 -9.55 47.59 -0.97
N CYS A 429 -9.00 46.70 -1.81
CA CYS A 429 -7.71 46.06 -1.61
C CYS A 429 -6.57 47.08 -1.56
N PRO A 430 -5.47 46.76 -0.88
CA PRO A 430 -4.17 47.20 -1.35
C PRO A 430 -3.25 46.04 -1.74
N VAL A 431 -2.57 46.38 -2.82
CA VAL A 431 -1.50 45.74 -3.58
C VAL A 431 -0.20 45.60 -2.78
N PHE A 432 0.60 44.61 -3.23
CA PHE A 432 2.03 44.42 -3.02
C PHE A 432 2.90 45.67 -2.83
N VAL A 433 3.91 45.58 -1.95
CA VAL A 433 5.18 46.31 -2.10
C VAL A 433 6.35 45.37 -1.79
N ALA A 434 7.28 45.29 -2.73
CA ALA A 434 8.60 44.71 -2.60
C ALA A 434 9.59 45.79 -2.14
N LEU A 435 10.59 45.44 -1.31
CA LEU A 435 11.82 46.22 -1.19
C LEU A 435 13.01 45.32 -0.83
N GLY A 436 14.03 45.34 -1.71
CA GLY A 436 15.32 45.93 -1.36
C GLY A 436 16.42 45.02 -0.82
N THR A 437 17.31 44.63 -1.73
CA THR A 437 18.73 44.31 -1.52
C THR A 437 19.55 45.57 -1.15
N GLU A 438 20.59 45.44 -0.31
CA GLU A 438 22.01 45.77 -0.62
C GLU A 438 22.93 45.68 0.62
N GLU A 439 24.10 45.04 0.40
CA GLU A 439 25.50 45.31 0.84
C GLU A 439 25.81 45.78 2.29
N ALA A 440 26.92 45.41 2.95
CA ALA A 440 28.30 45.32 2.47
C ALA A 440 29.23 44.50 3.40
N GLN A 441 30.43 44.26 2.86
CA GLN A 441 31.63 43.57 3.36
C GLN A 441 32.23 44.14 4.66
N LYS A 442 32.95 43.30 5.44
CA LYS A 442 34.43 43.34 5.57
C LYS A 442 35.03 42.29 6.52
N ASP A 443 36.00 41.57 5.96
CA ASP A 443 37.35 41.24 6.42
C ASP A 443 37.70 40.45 7.70
N ALA A 444 38.56 39.47 7.42
CA ALA A 444 39.79 39.05 8.10
C ALA A 444 39.72 38.01 9.25
N GLY A 445 40.44 36.90 9.02
CA GLY A 445 40.92 36.03 10.10
C GLY A 445 41.24 34.59 9.70
N ALA A 446 42.36 34.36 9.00
CA ALA A 446 43.09 33.08 9.10
C ALA A 446 43.79 33.04 10.48
N PRO A 447 44.11 31.88 11.11
CA PRO A 447 45.03 30.89 10.54
C PRO A 447 44.78 29.42 10.96
N GLY A 448 45.59 28.50 10.42
CA GLY A 448 45.93 27.27 11.13
C GLY A 448 45.78 25.99 10.30
N GLY A 449 46.88 25.56 9.67
CA GLY A 449 46.96 24.27 9.03
C GLY A 449 47.04 23.12 10.03
N GLU A 450 46.47 21.97 9.66
CA GLU A 450 46.74 20.71 10.35
C GLU A 450 47.03 19.61 9.32
N GLN A 451 48.26 19.09 9.42
CA GLN A 451 48.81 18.04 8.56
C GLN A 451 48.17 16.69 8.88
N VAL A 452 47.43 16.13 7.92
CA VAL A 452 46.94 14.75 7.98
C VAL A 452 48.08 13.79 7.63
N LYS A 453 48.63 13.09 8.63
CA LYS A 453 49.56 11.97 8.46
C LYS A 453 48.85 10.75 7.87
N THR A 454 49.24 10.37 6.67
CA THR A 454 48.84 9.13 6.00
C THR A 454 49.54 7.91 6.62
N LYS A 455 48.76 6.98 7.21
CA LYS A 455 49.27 5.68 7.69
C LYS A 455 49.38 4.70 6.51
N LYS A 456 50.62 4.24 6.27
CA LYS A 456 51.00 3.15 5.35
C LYS A 456 50.23 1.84 5.64
N LYS A 457 49.57 1.30 4.60
CA LYS A 457 49.06 -0.07 4.53
C LYS A 457 50.22 -1.08 4.49
N LYS A 458 50.27 -2.01 5.45
CA LYS A 458 51.16 -3.18 5.48
C LYS A 458 50.53 -4.30 4.66
N LYS A 459 51.10 -4.65 3.50
CA LYS A 459 50.71 -5.82 2.69
C LYS A 459 51.29 -7.09 3.33
N THR A 460 50.44 -7.98 3.83
CA THR A 460 50.82 -9.34 4.25
C THR A 460 50.72 -10.28 3.04
N LYS A 461 51.87 -10.81 2.63
CA LYS A 461 52.07 -11.76 1.53
C LYS A 461 51.79 -13.18 2.05
N LYS A 462 50.66 -13.80 1.69
CA LYS A 462 50.35 -15.19 2.04
C LYS A 462 51.01 -16.12 1.00
N LYS A 463 52.06 -16.84 1.44
CA LYS A 463 52.72 -17.93 0.69
C LYS A 463 51.73 -19.08 0.48
N ARG A 464 51.52 -19.47 -0.77
CA ARG A 464 51.03 -20.79 -1.18
C ARG A 464 52.19 -21.78 -1.00
N LYS A 465 52.02 -22.82 -0.19
CA LYS A 465 52.82 -24.05 -0.27
C LYS A 465 52.10 -25.03 -1.20
N ARG A 466 52.91 -25.72 -1.99
CA ARG A 466 52.57 -26.84 -2.87
C ARG A 466 51.99 -27.99 -2.08
#